data_AF-A0A3B0C3Z6-F1
#
_entry.id   AF-A0A3B0C3Z6-F1
#
_cell.length_a   1.000
_cell.length_b   1.000
_cell.length_c   1.000
_cell.angle_alpha   90.00
_cell.angle_beta   90.00
_cell.angle_gamma   90.00
#
_symmetry.space_group_name_H-M   'P 1'
#
loop_
_entity.id
_entity.type
_entity.pdbx_description
1 polymer ?
#
loop_
_entity_poly.entity_id
_entity_poly.type
_entity_poly.pdbx_seq_one_letter_code
_entity_poly.pdbx_strand_id
1 'polypeptide(L)'
;MRKRDIIKEITAAKNRSEFYGRSELQSRFFEIDFALNELSNGKTELSNEFLRYIPITIVACFESFFRTIVSELIEFGEPYTENVLKFNQTKSIKFDFNIVNEIQRKTITVGDFIAHFLSCNNLADFNSNLSILTQTDFLNELKNFKPKGMRMLMTGNSEKFRNNFSRIITSIKKAFELRHIFCHEYATKVKVEYEEVKLIYEDCKIFLNQVDGFIVDLIYPYMPITKVDIKDDLEKSESELAEIVEKVKNLKPIGEFCGYDNTEFDEVINKWKTYRNAKADLECYCYDEPSLQPIVYLDVMVDLTRKMIVDLNDDYELKKPATNNGYNQ
;
A
#
# COMPACT_ATOMS: atom_id res chain seq x y z
N MET A 1 14.71 -27.40 -17.01
CA MET A 1 14.18 -26.49 -15.96
C MET A 1 12.67 -26.42 -16.12
N ARG A 2 11.89 -26.75 -15.09
CA ARG A 2 10.42 -26.67 -15.16
C ARG A 2 10.04 -25.18 -15.28
N LYS A 3 9.17 -24.83 -16.23
CA LYS A 3 8.67 -23.46 -16.38
C LYS A 3 7.95 -23.08 -15.07
N ARG A 4 8.36 -21.97 -14.44
CA ARG A 4 7.70 -21.46 -13.23
C ARG A 4 6.25 -21.11 -13.53
N ASP A 5 5.36 -21.49 -12.63
CA ASP A 5 3.93 -21.19 -12.71
C ASP A 5 3.64 -20.03 -11.78
N ILE A 6 3.73 -18.82 -12.32
CA ILE A 6 3.67 -17.58 -11.55
C ILE A 6 2.31 -17.39 -10.88
N ILE A 7 1.22 -17.73 -11.58
CA ILE A 7 -0.14 -17.69 -11.04
C ILE A 7 -0.20 -18.57 -9.79
N LYS A 8 0.24 -19.83 -9.91
CA LYS A 8 0.23 -20.76 -8.78
C LYS A 8 1.10 -20.29 -7.63
N GLU A 9 2.25 -19.69 -7.89
CA GLU A 9 3.14 -19.12 -6.86
C GLU A 9 2.46 -17.97 -6.11
N ILE A 10 1.85 -17.02 -6.82
CA ILE A 10 1.13 -15.87 -6.23
C ILE A 10 -0.07 -16.35 -5.43
N THR A 11 -0.93 -17.18 -6.01
CA THR A 11 -2.12 -17.71 -5.32
C THR A 11 -1.74 -18.53 -4.09
N ALA A 12 -0.66 -19.33 -4.16
CA ALA A 12 -0.18 -20.09 -3.00
C ALA A 12 0.38 -19.18 -1.89
N ALA A 13 1.02 -18.05 -2.24
CA ALA A 13 1.45 -17.07 -1.26
C ALA A 13 0.24 -16.42 -0.57
N LYS A 14 -0.76 -15.95 -1.35
CA LYS A 14 -1.99 -15.35 -0.82
C LYS A 14 -2.76 -16.29 0.09
N ASN A 15 -2.85 -17.59 -0.26
CA ASN A 15 -3.55 -18.59 0.54
C ASN A 15 -2.85 -18.97 1.86
N ARG A 16 -1.57 -18.60 2.06
CA ARG A 16 -0.85 -18.85 3.32
C ARG A 16 -0.97 -17.68 4.30
N SER A 17 -1.28 -16.49 3.80
CA SER A 17 -1.53 -15.31 4.62
C SER A 17 -2.97 -15.35 5.15
N GLU A 18 -3.13 -14.96 6.41
CA GLU A 18 -4.45 -14.79 7.01
C GLU A 18 -5.09 -13.50 6.49
N PHE A 19 -4.27 -12.47 6.28
CA PHE A 19 -4.68 -11.17 5.74
C PHE A 19 -3.79 -10.80 4.54
N TYR A 20 -4.41 -10.47 3.41
CA TYR A 20 -3.65 -9.92 2.29
C TYR A 20 -3.43 -8.43 2.51
N GLY A 21 -2.17 -7.99 2.66
CA GLY A 21 -1.85 -6.57 2.76
C GLY A 21 -0.73 -6.24 3.76
N ARG A 22 -0.64 -4.95 4.11
CA ARG A 22 0.40 -4.40 5.00
C ARG A 22 0.11 -4.68 6.48
N SER A 23 -1.11 -5.08 6.82
CA SER A 23 -1.58 -5.33 8.19
C SER A 23 -0.83 -6.47 8.88
N GLU A 24 -0.42 -7.51 8.16
CA GLU A 24 0.33 -8.64 8.75
C GLU A 24 1.68 -8.19 9.32
N LEU A 25 2.27 -7.10 8.81
CA LEU A 25 3.59 -6.65 9.24
C LEU A 25 3.64 -6.35 10.75
N GLN A 26 2.59 -5.73 11.29
CA GLN A 26 2.55 -5.37 12.71
C GLN A 26 2.43 -6.62 13.60
N SER A 27 1.59 -7.58 13.21
CA SER A 27 1.49 -8.87 13.89
C SER A 27 2.83 -9.59 13.90
N ARG A 28 3.55 -9.58 12.78
CA ARG A 28 4.90 -10.16 12.68
C ARG A 28 5.91 -9.45 13.57
N PHE A 29 5.88 -8.11 13.65
CA PHE A 29 6.73 -7.39 14.59
C PHE A 29 6.44 -7.77 16.03
N PHE A 30 5.17 -7.89 16.42
CA PHE A 30 4.80 -8.31 17.77
C PHE A 30 5.36 -9.70 18.11
N GLU A 31 5.24 -10.67 17.20
CA GLU A 31 5.81 -12.02 17.39
C GLU A 31 7.34 -12.01 17.53
N ILE A 32 8.03 -11.23 16.68
CA ILE A 32 9.49 -11.13 16.69
C ILE A 32 9.98 -10.40 17.95
N ASP A 33 9.29 -9.32 18.36
CA ASP A 33 9.56 -8.59 19.60
C ASP A 33 9.48 -9.54 20.80
N PHE A 34 8.42 -10.35 20.86
CA PHE A 34 8.23 -11.34 21.91
C PHE A 34 9.37 -12.38 21.90
N ALA A 35 9.70 -12.94 20.74
CA ALA A 35 10.78 -13.90 20.60
C ALA A 35 12.15 -13.31 21.01
N LEU A 36 12.46 -12.08 20.62
CA LEU A 36 13.68 -11.38 21.03
C LEU A 36 13.74 -11.18 22.55
N ASN A 37 12.63 -10.79 23.17
CA ASN A 37 12.57 -10.63 24.63
C ASN A 37 12.83 -11.96 25.36
N GLU A 38 12.29 -13.07 24.87
CA GLU A 38 12.55 -14.39 25.46
C GLU A 38 14.03 -14.79 25.32
N LEU A 39 14.64 -14.50 24.17
CA LEU A 39 16.07 -14.76 23.92
C LEU A 39 17.00 -13.92 24.81
N SER A 40 16.55 -12.75 25.28
CA SER A 40 17.33 -11.90 26.19
C SER A 40 17.59 -12.54 27.55
N ASN A 41 16.67 -13.41 27.99
CA ASN A 41 16.69 -14.05 29.31
C ASN A 41 17.47 -15.37 29.33
N GLY A 42 17.69 -16.00 28.18
CA GLY A 42 18.40 -17.27 28.07
C GLY A 42 19.78 -17.10 27.45
N LYS A 43 20.87 -17.11 28.23
CA LYS A 43 22.23 -17.21 27.69
C LYS A 43 22.63 -18.67 27.46
N THR A 44 21.95 -19.34 26.52
CA THR A 44 22.23 -20.74 26.16
C THR A 44 22.75 -20.84 24.73
N GLU A 45 23.46 -21.92 24.39
CA GLU A 45 23.87 -22.19 23.00
C GLU A 45 22.66 -22.26 22.06
N LEU A 46 21.53 -22.77 22.56
CA LEU A 46 20.26 -22.81 21.84
C LEU A 46 19.75 -21.40 21.52
N SER A 47 19.82 -20.47 22.47
CA SER A 47 19.44 -19.07 22.26
C SER A 47 20.30 -18.39 21.19
N ASN A 48 21.60 -18.70 21.15
CA ASN A 48 22.51 -18.17 20.13
C ASN A 48 22.18 -18.68 18.72
N GLU A 49 21.70 -19.92 18.60
CA GLU A 49 21.22 -20.46 17.32
C GLU A 49 19.93 -19.75 16.89
N PHE A 50 18.96 -19.56 17.79
CA PHE A 50 17.72 -18.87 17.49
C PHE A 50 17.92 -17.40 17.09
N LEU A 51 18.92 -16.70 17.64
CA LEU A 51 19.24 -15.33 17.24
C LEU A 51 19.58 -15.19 15.74
N ARG A 52 20.11 -16.25 15.11
CA ARG A 52 20.41 -16.26 13.66
C ARG A 52 19.16 -16.19 12.80
N TYR A 53 18.00 -16.59 13.33
CA TYR A 53 16.73 -16.57 12.60
C TYR A 53 16.06 -15.20 12.59
N ILE A 54 16.47 -14.27 13.47
CA ILE A 54 15.90 -12.92 13.51
C ILE A 54 16.23 -12.13 12.23
N PRO A 55 17.50 -12.02 11.77
CA PRO A 55 17.82 -11.39 10.49
C PRO A 55 17.14 -12.05 9.28
N ILE A 56 16.97 -13.38 9.30
CA ILE A 56 16.26 -14.11 8.24
C ILE A 56 14.79 -13.69 8.22
N THR A 57 14.15 -13.66 9.39
CA THR A 57 12.74 -13.37 9.52
C THR A 57 12.43 -11.92 9.16
N ILE A 58 13.24 -10.95 9.59
CA ILE A 58 13.03 -9.55 9.22
C ILE A 58 13.23 -9.32 7.71
N VAL A 59 14.18 -10.00 7.07
CA VAL A 59 14.33 -9.96 5.60
C VAL A 59 13.11 -10.56 4.89
N ALA A 60 12.51 -11.62 5.42
CA ALA A 60 11.26 -12.14 4.88
C ALA A 60 10.09 -11.13 5.01
N CYS A 61 10.06 -10.35 6.11
CA CYS A 61 9.14 -9.23 6.24
C CYS A 61 9.40 -8.15 5.18
N PHE A 62 10.67 -7.79 4.91
CA PHE A 62 11.02 -6.87 3.82
C PHE A 62 10.50 -7.35 2.47
N GLU A 63 10.76 -8.60 2.11
CA GLU A 63 10.35 -9.16 0.82
C GLU A 63 8.82 -9.17 0.67
N SER A 64 8.10 -9.59 1.70
CA SER A 64 6.63 -9.66 1.67
C SER A 64 6.01 -8.28 1.65
N PHE A 65 6.47 -7.38 2.53
CA PHE A 65 6.04 -5.98 2.57
C PHE A 65 6.32 -5.26 1.25
N PHE A 66 7.51 -5.45 0.67
CA PHE A 66 7.88 -4.88 -0.63
C PHE A 66 6.88 -5.31 -1.72
N ARG A 67 6.52 -6.59 -1.79
CA ARG A 67 5.56 -7.07 -2.79
C ARG A 67 4.19 -6.41 -2.60
N THR A 68 3.75 -6.29 -1.35
CA THR A 68 2.49 -5.63 -1.02
C THR A 68 2.49 -4.16 -1.44
N ILE A 69 3.50 -3.38 -1.06
CA ILE A 69 3.53 -1.94 -1.38
C ILE A 69 3.67 -1.68 -2.88
N VAL A 70 4.43 -2.52 -3.60
CA VAL A 70 4.52 -2.42 -5.07
C VAL A 70 3.16 -2.70 -5.70
N SER A 71 2.51 -3.78 -5.26
CA SER A 71 1.18 -4.11 -5.76
C SER A 71 0.18 -3.00 -5.48
N GLU A 72 0.17 -2.46 -4.26
CA GLU A 72 -0.75 -1.40 -3.86
C GLU A 72 -0.54 -0.10 -4.63
N LEU A 73 0.72 0.33 -4.84
CA LEU A 73 1.02 1.50 -5.67
C LEU A 73 0.51 1.30 -7.10
N ILE A 74 0.75 0.14 -7.70
CA ILE A 74 0.29 -0.14 -9.07
C ILE A 74 -1.25 -0.14 -9.13
N GLU A 75 -1.91 -0.82 -8.20
CA GLU A 75 -3.38 -0.91 -8.16
C GLU A 75 -4.05 0.43 -7.82
N PHE A 76 -3.35 1.36 -7.16
CA PHE A 76 -3.85 2.72 -7.00
C PHE A 76 -4.03 3.45 -8.35
N GLY A 77 -3.23 3.09 -9.36
CA GLY A 77 -3.37 3.59 -10.72
C GLY A 77 -2.24 4.53 -11.13
N GLU A 78 -2.58 5.58 -11.88
CA GLU A 78 -1.61 6.58 -12.34
C GLU A 78 -1.09 7.44 -11.17
N PRO A 79 0.20 7.82 -11.16
CA PRO A 79 1.20 7.59 -12.21
C PRO A 79 1.92 6.22 -12.12
N TYR A 80 1.68 5.43 -11.07
CA TYR A 80 2.45 4.22 -10.77
C TYR A 80 2.29 3.13 -11.83
N THR A 81 1.07 2.93 -12.35
CA THR A 81 0.79 1.96 -13.41
C THR A 81 1.58 2.26 -14.69
N GLU A 82 1.66 3.53 -15.12
CA GLU A 82 2.46 3.91 -16.30
C GLU A 82 3.96 3.69 -16.05
N ASN A 83 4.42 3.99 -14.83
CA ASN A 83 5.82 3.83 -14.45
C ASN A 83 6.30 2.37 -14.49
N VAL A 84 5.39 1.39 -14.44
CA VAL A 84 5.73 -0.03 -14.62
C VAL A 84 6.42 -0.30 -15.96
N LEU A 85 6.11 0.47 -17.01
CA LEU A 85 6.70 0.33 -18.34
C LEU A 85 8.20 0.66 -18.36
N LYS A 86 8.70 1.36 -17.34
CA LYS A 86 10.12 1.73 -17.20
C LYS A 86 10.97 0.60 -16.61
N PHE A 87 10.35 -0.44 -16.07
CA PHE A 87 11.09 -1.61 -15.61
C PHE A 87 11.71 -2.37 -16.80
N ASN A 88 12.99 -2.68 -16.70
CA ASN A 88 13.62 -3.53 -17.70
C ASN A 88 13.11 -4.98 -17.63
N GLN A 89 12.74 -5.47 -16.43
CA GLN A 89 12.23 -6.84 -16.28
C GLN A 89 10.90 -7.03 -17.02
N THR A 90 10.06 -6.00 -17.12
CA THR A 90 8.71 -6.10 -17.72
C THR A 90 8.74 -6.31 -19.23
N LYS A 91 9.81 -5.88 -19.91
CA LYS A 91 10.01 -6.10 -21.37
C LYS A 91 10.14 -7.58 -21.76
N SER A 92 10.47 -8.44 -20.80
CA SER A 92 10.67 -9.89 -21.02
C SER A 92 9.51 -10.74 -20.51
N ILE A 93 8.49 -10.13 -19.90
CA ILE A 93 7.36 -10.85 -19.32
C ILE A 93 6.43 -11.33 -20.43
N LYS A 94 6.18 -12.64 -20.49
CA LYS A 94 5.16 -13.21 -21.36
C LYS A 94 3.80 -13.07 -20.69
N PHE A 95 3.02 -12.12 -21.16
CA PHE A 95 1.62 -11.96 -20.78
C PHE A 95 0.75 -12.87 -21.66
N ASP A 96 0.14 -13.92 -21.09
CA ASP A 96 -0.70 -14.88 -21.82
C ASP A 96 -2.16 -14.85 -21.36
N PHE A 97 -3.05 -15.51 -22.10
CA PHE A 97 -4.49 -15.51 -21.82
C PHE A 97 -4.85 -16.16 -20.47
N ASN A 98 -4.01 -17.03 -19.91
CA ASN A 98 -4.27 -17.56 -18.57
C ASN A 98 -4.10 -16.46 -17.54
N ILE A 99 -3.06 -15.64 -17.65
CA ILE A 99 -2.83 -14.49 -16.75
C ILE A 99 -4.00 -13.50 -16.88
N VAL A 100 -4.45 -13.20 -18.11
CA VAL A 100 -5.62 -12.35 -18.35
C VAL A 100 -6.87 -12.90 -17.65
N ASN A 101 -7.14 -14.20 -17.79
CA ASN A 101 -8.31 -14.84 -17.18
C ASN A 101 -8.28 -14.78 -15.65
N GLU A 102 -7.11 -14.97 -15.03
CA GLU A 102 -6.96 -14.89 -13.58
C GLU A 102 -7.15 -13.46 -13.06
N ILE A 103 -6.63 -12.46 -13.78
CA ILE A 103 -6.88 -11.05 -13.48
C ILE A 103 -8.38 -10.72 -13.62
N GLN A 104 -9.03 -11.18 -14.69
CA GLN A 104 -10.46 -10.96 -14.89
C GLN A 104 -11.31 -11.63 -13.80
N ARG A 105 -10.89 -12.80 -13.30
CA ARG A 105 -11.52 -13.50 -12.17
C ARG A 105 -11.18 -12.88 -10.81
N LYS A 106 -10.31 -11.86 -10.77
CA LYS A 106 -9.80 -11.19 -9.56
C LYS A 106 -9.08 -12.14 -8.59
N THR A 107 -8.50 -13.23 -9.10
CA THR A 107 -7.69 -14.16 -8.27
C THR A 107 -6.31 -13.57 -7.99
N ILE A 108 -5.75 -12.88 -8.99
CA ILE A 108 -4.55 -12.06 -8.89
C ILE A 108 -4.82 -10.68 -9.49
N THR A 109 -4.06 -9.67 -9.10
CA THR A 109 -4.11 -8.34 -9.72
C THR A 109 -2.91 -8.08 -10.64
N VAL A 110 -2.90 -6.95 -11.36
CA VAL A 110 -1.74 -6.55 -12.18
C VAL A 110 -0.57 -6.21 -11.26
N GLY A 111 -0.84 -5.52 -10.16
CA GLY A 111 0.10 -5.25 -9.09
C GLY A 111 0.74 -6.52 -8.54
N ASP A 112 -0.07 -7.55 -8.19
CA ASP A 112 0.42 -8.84 -7.69
C ASP A 112 1.41 -9.47 -8.67
N PHE A 113 1.03 -9.47 -9.95
CA PHE A 113 1.81 -10.06 -11.01
C PHE A 113 3.16 -9.34 -11.19
N ILE A 114 3.16 -8.02 -11.29
CA ILE A 114 4.39 -7.22 -11.46
C ILE A 114 5.28 -7.31 -10.22
N ALA A 115 4.71 -7.16 -9.03
CA ALA A 115 5.42 -7.29 -7.77
C ALA A 115 6.14 -8.64 -7.62
N HIS A 116 5.58 -9.71 -8.22
CA HIS A 116 6.19 -11.04 -8.19
C HIS A 116 7.50 -11.12 -8.99
N PHE A 117 7.64 -10.33 -10.07
CA PHE A 117 8.84 -10.30 -10.91
C PHE A 117 9.95 -9.39 -10.40
N LEU A 118 9.62 -8.38 -9.60
CA LEU A 118 10.61 -7.46 -9.06
C LEU A 118 11.44 -8.14 -7.97
N SER A 119 12.75 -7.92 -8.00
CA SER A 119 13.66 -8.44 -6.99
C SER A 119 13.66 -7.55 -5.74
N CYS A 120 13.86 -8.15 -4.57
CA CYS A 120 14.07 -7.43 -3.32
C CYS A 120 15.13 -8.17 -2.49
N ASN A 121 16.30 -8.42 -3.10
CA ASN A 121 17.34 -9.22 -2.46
C ASN A 121 18.29 -8.40 -1.58
N ASN A 122 18.20 -7.07 -1.67
CA ASN A 122 19.04 -6.13 -0.95
C ASN A 122 18.36 -4.74 -0.95
N LEU A 123 18.92 -3.80 -0.19
CA LEU A 123 18.39 -2.44 -0.09
C LEU A 123 18.47 -1.65 -1.41
N ALA A 124 19.43 -1.93 -2.29
CA ALA A 124 19.53 -1.25 -3.59
C ALA A 124 18.42 -1.70 -4.54
N ASP A 125 18.09 -3.00 -4.55
CA ASP A 125 16.91 -3.52 -5.27
C ASP A 125 15.63 -2.83 -4.76
N PHE A 126 15.44 -2.79 -3.45
CA PHE A 126 14.30 -2.11 -2.81
C PHE A 126 14.18 -0.64 -3.25
N ASN A 127 15.27 0.13 -3.11
CA ASN A 127 15.29 1.54 -3.48
C ASN A 127 15.06 1.75 -4.98
N SER A 128 15.75 1.00 -5.83
CA SER A 128 15.67 1.17 -7.28
C SER A 128 14.27 0.90 -7.81
N ASN A 129 13.61 -0.15 -7.33
CA ASN A 129 12.26 -0.47 -7.77
C ASN A 129 11.23 0.59 -7.36
N LEU A 130 11.27 1.03 -6.10
CA LEU A 130 10.36 2.08 -5.64
C LEU A 130 10.67 3.42 -6.28
N SER A 131 11.95 3.75 -6.52
CA SER A 131 12.34 4.97 -7.23
C SER A 131 11.81 5.00 -8.67
N ILE A 132 11.76 3.85 -9.35
CA ILE A 132 11.14 3.73 -10.67
C ILE A 132 9.63 3.98 -10.56
N LEU A 133 8.94 3.37 -9.60
CA LEU A 133 7.49 3.56 -9.45
C LEU A 133 7.13 5.00 -9.08
N THR A 134 7.90 5.64 -8.19
CA THR A 134 7.61 7.01 -7.70
C THR A 134 8.22 8.11 -8.56
N GLN A 135 9.13 7.78 -9.49
CA GLN A 135 9.88 8.73 -10.31
C GLN A 135 10.71 9.74 -9.49
N THR A 136 11.17 9.31 -8.33
CA THR A 136 12.00 10.09 -7.39
C THR A 136 13.10 9.21 -6.83
N ASP A 137 14.14 9.80 -6.21
CA ASP A 137 15.05 9.03 -5.38
C ASP A 137 14.33 8.65 -4.09
N PHE A 138 13.80 7.42 -4.05
CA PHE A 138 12.88 6.99 -3.01
C PHE A 138 13.49 7.09 -1.60
N LEU A 139 14.73 6.62 -1.40
CA LEU A 139 15.40 6.71 -0.10
C LEU A 139 15.70 8.16 0.31
N ASN A 140 16.00 9.04 -0.64
CA ASN A 140 16.22 10.45 -0.35
C ASN A 140 14.90 11.14 0.06
N GLU A 141 13.80 10.88 -0.64
CA GLU A 141 12.47 11.39 -0.27
C GLU A 141 12.02 10.84 1.09
N LEU A 142 12.19 9.53 1.32
CA LEU A 142 11.87 8.88 2.59
C LEU A 142 12.62 9.49 3.78
N LYS A 143 13.88 9.88 3.58
CA LYS A 143 14.71 10.58 4.58
C LYS A 143 14.14 11.96 4.92
N ASN A 144 13.61 12.67 3.94
CA ASN A 144 13.06 14.02 4.14
C ASN A 144 11.60 14.02 4.55
N PHE A 145 10.92 12.88 4.42
CA PHE A 145 9.51 12.72 4.76
C PHE A 145 9.22 13.09 6.22
N LYS A 146 8.22 13.96 6.37
CA LYS A 146 7.65 14.41 7.63
C LYS A 146 6.14 14.15 7.58
N PRO A 147 5.66 13.17 8.36
CA PRO A 147 4.23 12.90 8.50
C PRO A 147 3.49 14.16 8.95
N LYS A 148 2.29 14.38 8.40
CA LYS A 148 1.43 15.52 8.76
C LYS A 148 0.10 15.02 9.34
N GLY A 149 -0.50 15.80 10.23
CA GLY A 149 -1.85 15.57 10.71
C GLY A 149 -2.02 14.36 11.62
N MET A 150 -3.13 13.64 11.47
CA MET A 150 -3.40 12.35 12.15
C MET A 150 -2.22 11.38 12.05
N ARG A 151 -1.49 11.40 10.93
CA ARG A 151 -0.34 10.52 10.71
C ARG A 151 0.82 10.83 11.65
N MET A 152 0.98 12.08 12.11
CA MET A 152 2.00 12.45 13.11
C MET A 152 1.82 11.66 14.43
N LEU A 153 0.58 11.37 14.83
CA LEU A 153 0.26 10.58 16.02
C LEU A 153 0.61 9.10 15.84
N MET A 154 0.55 8.60 14.60
CA MET A 154 0.85 7.22 14.22
C MET A 154 2.35 6.99 13.97
N THR A 155 3.10 8.04 13.64
CA THR A 155 4.51 7.96 13.20
C THR A 155 5.49 8.50 14.24
N GLY A 156 5.40 8.05 15.50
CA GLY A 156 6.35 8.41 16.56
C GLY A 156 7.83 8.06 16.26
N ASN A 157 8.08 7.33 15.17
CA ASN A 157 9.41 6.87 14.76
C ASN A 157 10.08 7.72 13.66
N SER A 158 9.40 8.71 13.05
CA SER A 158 10.01 9.46 11.93
C SER A 158 11.19 10.34 12.35
N GLU A 159 11.17 10.93 13.54
CA GLU A 159 12.34 11.64 14.06
C GLU A 159 13.51 10.70 14.33
N LYS A 160 13.24 9.54 14.96
CA LYS A 160 14.24 8.50 15.19
C LYS A 160 14.86 8.02 13.87
N PHE A 161 14.04 7.84 12.83
CA PHE A 161 14.49 7.47 11.50
C PHE A 161 15.48 8.50 10.93
N ARG A 162 15.09 9.78 10.89
CA ARG A 162 15.92 10.85 10.33
C ARG A 162 17.24 11.03 11.07
N ASN A 163 17.18 11.02 12.41
CA ASN A 163 18.35 11.21 13.26
C ASN A 163 19.33 10.04 13.16
N ASN A 164 18.85 8.83 12.87
CA ASN A 164 19.66 7.62 12.80
C ASN A 164 19.79 7.04 11.39
N PHE A 165 19.46 7.82 10.34
CA PHE A 165 19.34 7.32 8.97
C PHE A 165 20.54 6.48 8.50
N SER A 166 21.76 6.99 8.68
CA SER A 166 22.98 6.29 8.25
C SER A 166 23.17 4.94 8.96
N ARG A 167 22.88 4.89 10.27
CA ARG A 167 22.93 3.66 11.06
C ARG A 167 21.89 2.67 10.56
N ILE A 168 20.65 3.12 10.40
CA ILE A 168 19.54 2.28 9.94
C ILE A 168 19.85 1.65 8.58
N ILE A 169 20.35 2.44 7.63
CA ILE A 169 20.74 1.94 6.30
C ILE A 169 21.84 0.87 6.40
N THR A 170 22.78 1.04 7.33
CA THR A 170 23.85 0.05 7.61
C THR A 170 23.27 -1.23 8.22
N SER A 171 22.38 -1.11 9.20
CA SER A 171 21.68 -2.22 9.84
C SER A 171 20.88 -3.06 8.83
N ILE A 172 20.16 -2.42 7.90
CA ILE A 172 19.39 -3.14 6.86
C ILE A 172 20.32 -3.91 5.92
N LYS A 173 21.41 -3.28 5.45
CA LYS A 173 22.41 -3.96 4.62
C LYS A 173 22.97 -5.19 5.35
N LYS A 174 23.25 -5.04 6.65
CA LYS A 174 23.72 -6.14 7.48
C LYS A 174 22.67 -7.24 7.65
N ALA A 175 21.38 -6.91 7.77
CA ALA A 175 20.32 -7.90 7.84
C ALA A 175 20.27 -8.80 6.58
N PHE A 176 20.34 -8.20 5.38
CA PHE A 176 20.40 -8.95 4.12
C PHE A 176 21.66 -9.81 4.00
N GLU A 177 22.82 -9.30 4.42
CA GLU A 177 24.08 -10.04 4.47
C GLU A 177 23.99 -11.24 5.42
N LEU A 178 23.50 -11.03 6.65
CA LEU A 178 23.31 -12.09 7.64
C LEU A 178 22.33 -13.16 7.16
N ARG A 179 21.22 -12.76 6.51
CA ARG A 179 20.30 -13.72 5.88
C ARG A 179 21.01 -14.55 4.82
N HIS A 180 21.87 -13.94 4.00
CA HIS A 180 22.63 -14.69 2.98
C HIS A 180 23.53 -15.74 3.63
N ILE A 181 24.33 -15.32 4.62
CA ILE A 181 25.26 -16.15 5.37
C ILE A 181 24.52 -17.32 6.06
N PHE A 182 23.45 -17.04 6.80
CA PHE A 182 22.77 -18.04 7.61
C PHE A 182 21.92 -19.02 6.79
N CYS A 183 21.33 -18.57 5.68
CA CYS A 183 20.56 -19.46 4.82
C CYS A 183 21.42 -20.30 3.87
N HIS A 184 22.59 -19.81 3.44
CA HIS A 184 23.31 -20.41 2.30
C HIS A 184 24.74 -20.87 2.59
N GLU A 185 25.40 -20.41 3.66
CA GLU A 185 26.85 -20.62 3.84
C GLU A 185 27.25 -21.58 4.98
N TYR A 186 26.32 -22.27 5.66
CA TYR A 186 26.63 -23.12 6.84
C TYR A 186 27.63 -22.46 7.80
N ALA A 187 27.39 -21.19 8.13
CA ALA A 187 28.34 -20.31 8.79
C ALA A 187 28.53 -20.61 10.29
N THR A 188 29.17 -21.74 10.61
CA THR A 188 29.40 -22.22 11.98
C THR A 188 30.32 -21.31 12.80
N LYS A 189 31.19 -20.53 12.14
CA LYS A 189 32.13 -19.61 12.80
C LYS A 189 31.59 -18.20 13.02
N VAL A 190 30.49 -17.83 12.37
CA VAL A 190 29.87 -16.51 12.55
C VAL A 190 29.13 -16.53 13.88
N LYS A 191 29.51 -15.63 14.80
CA LYS A 191 28.81 -15.42 16.07
C LYS A 191 27.95 -14.17 15.95
N VAL A 192 26.78 -14.21 16.56
CA VAL A 192 25.88 -13.07 16.66
C VAL A 192 25.65 -12.74 18.12
N GLU A 193 25.81 -11.47 18.45
CA GLU A 193 25.53 -10.97 19.78
C GLU A 193 24.08 -10.48 19.84
N TYR A 194 23.41 -10.72 20.97
CA TYR A 194 22.02 -10.32 21.19
C TYR A 194 21.79 -8.83 20.88
N GLU A 195 22.66 -7.95 21.39
CA GLU A 195 22.52 -6.51 21.22
C GLU A 195 22.70 -6.06 19.77
N GLU A 196 23.55 -6.75 19.00
CA GLU A 196 23.72 -6.46 17.56
C GLU A 196 22.45 -6.85 16.79
N VAL A 197 21.94 -8.06 17.02
CA VAL A 197 20.72 -8.56 16.36
C VAL A 197 19.51 -7.70 16.73
N LYS A 198 19.37 -7.34 18.00
CA LYS A 198 18.31 -6.45 18.48
C LYS A 198 18.38 -5.09 17.82
N LEU A 199 19.56 -4.47 17.76
CA LEU A 199 19.75 -3.17 17.10
C LEU A 199 19.39 -3.24 15.61
N ILE A 200 19.86 -4.28 14.91
CA ILE A 200 19.56 -4.49 13.49
C ILE A 200 18.06 -4.60 13.27
N TYR A 201 17.38 -5.41 14.08
CA TYR A 201 15.95 -5.61 14.00
C TYR A 201 15.16 -4.32 14.27
N GLU A 202 15.47 -3.60 15.33
CA GLU A 202 14.79 -2.33 15.67
C GLU A 202 14.97 -1.28 14.57
N ASP A 203 16.17 -1.17 14.01
CA ASP A 203 16.45 -0.27 12.88
C ASP A 203 15.64 -0.65 11.63
N CYS A 204 15.54 -1.95 11.33
CA CYS A 204 14.71 -2.47 10.24
C CYS A 204 13.22 -2.17 10.45
N LYS A 205 12.71 -2.37 11.68
CA LYS A 205 11.33 -2.07 12.06
C LYS A 205 11.01 -0.58 11.92
N ILE A 206 11.92 0.30 12.36
CA ILE A 206 11.79 1.75 12.17
C ILE A 206 11.73 2.10 10.68
N PHE A 207 12.60 1.51 9.85
CA PHE A 207 12.60 1.73 8.42
C PHE A 207 11.29 1.33 7.76
N LEU A 208 10.81 0.10 8.01
CA LEU A 208 9.59 -0.41 7.38
C LEU A 208 8.35 0.41 7.78
N ASN A 209 8.24 0.81 9.04
CA ASN A 209 7.17 1.72 9.49
C ASN A 209 7.26 3.11 8.84
N GLN A 210 8.48 3.64 8.64
CA GLN A 210 8.67 4.90 7.93
C GLN A 210 8.25 4.79 6.46
N VAL A 211 8.60 3.67 5.81
CA VAL A 211 8.15 3.39 4.44
C VAL A 211 6.64 3.29 4.39
N ASP A 212 6.03 2.55 5.30
CA ASP A 212 4.58 2.36 5.35
C ASP A 212 3.85 3.71 5.42
N GLY A 213 4.27 4.58 6.35
CA GLY A 213 3.72 5.93 6.48
C GLY A 213 3.94 6.80 5.23
N PHE A 214 5.08 6.64 4.54
CA PHE A 214 5.36 7.37 3.31
C PHE A 214 4.54 6.86 2.12
N ILE A 215 4.33 5.55 1.99
CA ILE A 215 3.48 4.95 0.96
C ILE A 215 2.03 5.42 1.15
N VAL A 216 1.52 5.47 2.38
CA VAL A 216 0.20 6.05 2.66
C VAL A 216 0.14 7.51 2.21
N ASP A 217 1.17 8.32 2.45
CA ASP A 217 1.22 9.73 2.02
C ASP A 217 1.25 9.89 0.49
N LEU A 218 1.91 8.97 -0.22
CA LEU A 218 1.95 8.97 -1.67
C LEU A 218 0.58 8.66 -2.28
N ILE A 219 -0.12 7.66 -1.73
CA ILE A 219 -1.41 7.19 -2.23
C ILE A 219 -2.55 8.12 -1.76
N TYR A 220 -2.44 8.66 -0.55
CA TYR A 220 -3.45 9.52 0.08
C TYR A 220 -2.85 10.85 0.57
N PRO A 221 -2.34 11.71 -0.34
CA PRO A 221 -1.62 12.94 0.03
C PRO A 221 -2.52 13.95 0.78
N TYR A 222 -3.82 13.91 0.50
CA TYR A 222 -4.82 14.79 1.10
C TYR A 222 -5.52 14.17 2.31
N MET A 223 -5.06 13.01 2.83
CA MET A 223 -5.67 12.44 4.04
C MET A 223 -5.61 13.52 5.14
N PRO A 224 -6.76 14.02 5.58
CA PRO A 224 -6.81 15.37 6.10
C PRO A 224 -6.19 15.50 7.48
N ILE A 225 -5.56 16.66 7.69
CA ILE A 225 -4.54 16.87 8.72
C ILE A 225 -5.19 17.09 10.09
N THR A 226 -6.36 17.73 10.09
CA THR A 226 -7.18 18.01 11.27
C THR A 226 -8.66 17.81 10.96
N LYS A 227 -9.51 17.71 12.00
CA LYS A 227 -10.99 17.69 11.85
C LYS A 227 -11.53 18.84 10.99
N VAL A 228 -10.83 19.98 10.95
CA VAL A 228 -11.22 21.15 10.15
C VAL A 228 -10.95 20.89 8.68
N ASP A 229 -9.77 20.38 8.34
CA ASP A 229 -9.40 20.09 6.95
C ASP A 229 -10.33 19.02 6.32
N ILE A 230 -10.77 18.01 7.10
CA ILE A 230 -11.70 16.97 6.58
C ILE A 230 -13.05 17.58 6.26
N LYS A 231 -13.52 18.53 7.07
CA LYS A 231 -14.79 19.19 6.84
C LYS A 231 -14.73 20.03 5.58
N ASP A 232 -13.67 20.80 5.40
CA ASP A 232 -13.46 21.60 4.19
C ASP A 232 -13.41 20.70 2.93
N ASP A 233 -12.74 19.55 3.01
CA ASP A 233 -12.68 18.58 1.90
C ASP A 233 -14.01 17.88 1.63
N LEU A 234 -14.79 17.57 2.67
CA LEU A 234 -16.14 17.06 2.55
C LEU A 234 -17.05 18.10 1.90
N GLU A 235 -16.99 19.36 2.32
CA GLU A 235 -17.78 20.45 1.73
C GLU A 235 -17.47 20.63 0.24
N LYS A 236 -16.19 20.59 -0.14
CA LYS A 236 -15.79 20.62 -1.56
C LYS A 236 -16.33 19.42 -2.34
N SER A 237 -16.16 18.22 -1.81
CA SER A 237 -16.61 16.98 -2.48
C SER A 237 -18.13 16.92 -2.60
N GLU A 238 -18.87 17.39 -1.59
CA GLU A 238 -20.34 17.51 -1.64
C GLU A 238 -20.79 18.54 -2.67
N SER A 239 -20.07 19.66 -2.79
CA SER A 239 -20.34 20.67 -3.80
C SER A 239 -20.13 20.12 -5.21
N GLU A 240 -19.02 19.41 -5.45
CA GLU A 240 -18.74 18.75 -6.72
C GLU A 240 -19.77 17.67 -7.07
N LEU A 241 -20.16 16.83 -6.09
CA LEU A 241 -21.22 15.84 -6.28
C LEU A 241 -22.54 16.52 -6.67
N ALA A 242 -22.90 17.62 -6.01
CA ALA A 242 -24.12 18.37 -6.34
C ALA A 242 -24.08 18.90 -7.78
N GLU A 243 -22.93 19.44 -8.23
CA GLU A 243 -22.74 19.88 -9.61
C GLU A 243 -22.89 18.72 -10.61
N ILE A 244 -22.35 17.54 -10.31
CA ILE A 244 -22.45 16.37 -11.18
C ILE A 244 -23.88 15.85 -11.24
N VAL A 245 -24.56 15.74 -10.10
CA VAL A 245 -25.98 15.36 -10.03
C VAL A 245 -26.83 16.30 -10.89
N GLU A 246 -26.59 17.62 -10.82
CA GLU A 246 -27.27 18.59 -11.67
C GLU A 246 -26.91 18.43 -13.16
N LYS A 247 -25.65 18.13 -13.51
CA LYS A 247 -25.27 17.84 -14.90
C LYS A 247 -26.03 16.62 -15.43
N VAL A 248 -26.10 15.54 -14.66
CA VAL A 248 -26.82 14.32 -15.03
C VAL A 248 -28.29 14.61 -15.26
N LYS A 249 -28.95 15.34 -14.35
CA LYS A 249 -30.38 15.70 -14.47
C LYS A 249 -30.72 16.57 -15.69
N ASN A 250 -29.72 17.26 -16.23
CA ASN A 250 -29.84 18.11 -17.42
C ASN A 250 -29.44 17.38 -18.72
N LEU A 251 -29.01 16.11 -18.66
CA LEU A 251 -28.74 15.33 -19.86
C LEU A 251 -30.05 15.11 -20.64
N LYS A 252 -30.00 15.38 -21.95
CA LYS A 252 -31.11 15.05 -22.83
C LYS A 252 -31.05 13.56 -23.12
N PRO A 253 -32.16 12.81 -23.00
CA PRO A 253 -32.17 11.39 -23.34
C PRO A 253 -31.73 11.20 -24.80
N ILE A 254 -30.69 10.39 -24.98
CA ILE A 254 -30.18 10.02 -26.30
C ILE A 254 -31.01 8.84 -26.79
N GLY A 255 -32.06 9.14 -27.59
CA GLY A 255 -32.89 8.14 -28.26
C GLY A 255 -34.33 8.04 -27.74
N GLU A 256 -35.20 7.45 -28.57
CA GLU A 256 -36.65 7.32 -28.34
C GLU A 256 -37.05 6.30 -27.26
N PHE A 257 -36.08 5.61 -26.64
CA PHE A 257 -36.34 4.43 -25.80
C PHE A 257 -35.58 4.45 -24.46
N CYS A 258 -35.71 5.52 -23.68
CA CYS A 258 -35.77 5.45 -22.21
C CYS A 258 -36.11 6.83 -21.65
N GLY A 259 -37.25 6.95 -20.97
CA GLY A 259 -37.53 8.14 -20.20
C GLY A 259 -36.60 8.15 -18.98
N TYR A 260 -35.64 9.06 -18.96
CA TYR A 260 -34.84 9.32 -17.77
C TYR A 260 -35.72 10.08 -16.77
N ASP A 261 -36.06 9.46 -15.63
CA ASP A 261 -36.85 10.12 -14.58
C ASP A 261 -35.91 10.72 -13.53
N ASN A 262 -35.83 12.04 -13.52
CA ASN A 262 -35.09 12.79 -12.52
C ASN A 262 -35.55 12.48 -11.08
N THR A 263 -36.82 12.09 -10.89
CA THR A 263 -37.38 11.73 -9.58
C THR A 263 -36.81 10.42 -9.08
N GLU A 264 -36.75 9.39 -9.93
CA GLU A 264 -36.15 8.10 -9.57
C GLU A 264 -34.64 8.24 -9.35
N PHE A 265 -33.98 9.08 -10.14
CA PHE A 265 -32.56 9.40 -9.93
C PHE A 265 -32.30 10.10 -8.58
N ASP A 266 -33.10 11.11 -8.23
CA ASP A 266 -33.01 11.77 -6.93
C ASP A 266 -33.22 10.75 -5.78
N GLU A 267 -34.10 9.75 -5.96
CA GLU A 267 -34.29 8.67 -4.99
C GLU A 267 -33.04 7.78 -4.85
N VAL A 268 -32.38 7.44 -5.95
CA VAL A 268 -31.12 6.68 -5.94
C VAL A 268 -30.04 7.44 -5.16
N ILE A 269 -29.86 8.73 -5.44
CA ILE A 269 -28.88 9.58 -4.75
C ILE A 269 -29.19 9.66 -3.25
N ASN A 270 -30.46 9.80 -2.87
CA ASN A 270 -30.85 9.84 -1.46
C ASN A 270 -30.59 8.51 -0.73
N LYS A 271 -30.94 7.37 -1.34
CA LYS A 271 -30.64 6.04 -0.79
C LYS A 271 -29.14 5.81 -0.64
N TRP A 272 -28.35 6.26 -1.60
CA TRP A 272 -26.90 6.20 -1.49
C TRP A 272 -26.35 7.07 -0.35
N LYS A 273 -26.88 8.28 -0.13
CA LYS A 273 -26.49 9.12 1.03
C LYS A 273 -26.79 8.42 2.36
N THR A 274 -27.92 7.71 2.46
CA THR A 274 -28.24 6.88 3.63
C THR A 274 -27.23 5.76 3.82
N TYR A 275 -26.87 5.04 2.75
CA TYR A 275 -25.82 4.01 2.79
C TYR A 275 -24.47 4.58 3.23
N ARG A 276 -24.08 5.74 2.69
CA ARG A 276 -22.82 6.42 3.01
C ARG A 276 -22.70 6.70 4.51
N ASN A 277 -23.73 7.28 5.12
CA ASN A 277 -23.74 7.56 6.55
C ASN A 277 -23.63 6.28 7.38
N ALA A 278 -24.45 5.27 7.07
CA ALA A 278 -24.44 4.00 7.79
C ALA A 278 -23.09 3.25 7.67
N LYS A 279 -22.41 3.37 6.52
CA LYS A 279 -21.08 2.82 6.31
C LYS A 279 -20.01 3.58 7.11
N ALA A 280 -20.08 4.91 7.16
CA ALA A 280 -19.19 5.72 7.98
C ALA A 280 -19.34 5.41 9.47
N ASP A 281 -20.59 5.24 9.96
CA ASP A 281 -20.87 4.82 11.33
C ASP A 281 -20.26 3.45 11.66
N LEU A 282 -20.39 2.49 10.74
CA LEU A 282 -19.82 1.15 10.89
C LEU A 282 -18.29 1.18 11.00
N GLU A 283 -17.62 1.90 10.10
CA GLU A 283 -16.15 1.97 10.04
C GLU A 283 -15.56 2.71 11.24
N CYS A 284 -16.21 3.77 11.74
CA CYS A 284 -15.72 4.48 12.91
C CYS A 284 -15.92 3.69 14.22
N TYR A 285 -16.91 2.78 14.28
CA TYR A 285 -17.16 1.94 15.45
C TYR A 285 -15.99 1.00 15.78
N CYS A 286 -15.17 0.64 14.78
CA CYS A 286 -14.02 -0.25 14.95
C CYS A 286 -12.83 0.35 15.69
N TYR A 287 -12.88 1.65 16.06
CA TYR A 287 -11.79 2.34 16.74
C TYR A 287 -12.12 2.56 18.22
N ASP A 288 -11.29 1.99 19.10
CA ASP A 288 -11.42 2.09 20.56
C ASP A 288 -11.14 3.51 21.10
N GLU A 289 -10.42 4.34 20.34
CA GLU A 289 -10.05 5.70 20.73
C GLU A 289 -11.15 6.71 20.32
N PRO A 290 -11.94 7.28 21.27
CA PRO A 290 -13.09 8.12 20.95
C PRO A 290 -12.73 9.42 20.24
N SER A 291 -11.48 9.89 20.39
CA SER A 291 -11.01 11.10 19.72
C SER A 291 -10.82 10.91 18.20
N LEU A 292 -10.56 9.67 17.75
CA LEU A 292 -10.37 9.29 16.35
C LEU A 292 -11.67 9.02 15.61
N GLN A 293 -12.72 8.53 16.28
CA GLN A 293 -13.98 8.15 15.63
C GLN A 293 -14.58 9.27 14.75
N PRO A 294 -14.66 10.54 15.18
CA PRO A 294 -15.21 11.61 14.35
C PRO A 294 -14.33 11.96 13.14
N ILE A 295 -13.03 11.65 13.21
CA ILE A 295 -12.10 11.88 12.10
C ILE A 295 -12.30 10.79 11.05
N VAL A 296 -12.30 9.53 11.48
CA VAL A 296 -12.55 8.37 10.61
C VAL A 296 -13.91 8.48 9.93
N TYR A 297 -14.95 8.88 10.67
CA TYR A 297 -16.28 9.11 10.11
C TYR A 297 -16.23 10.10 8.94
N LEU A 298 -15.61 11.27 9.14
CA LEU A 298 -15.53 12.30 8.11
C LEU A 298 -14.68 11.86 6.90
N ASP A 299 -13.62 11.08 7.13
CA ASP A 299 -12.76 10.55 6.08
C ASP A 299 -13.52 9.56 5.17
N VAL A 300 -14.24 8.60 5.76
CA VAL A 300 -15.09 7.64 5.02
C VAL A 300 -16.18 8.37 4.23
N MET A 301 -16.74 9.45 4.79
CA MET A 301 -17.70 10.29 4.08
C MET A 301 -17.11 10.94 2.83
N VAL A 302 -15.88 11.47 2.92
CA VAL A 302 -15.17 12.06 1.76
C VAL A 302 -14.92 11.00 0.70
N ASP A 303 -14.35 9.86 1.08
CA ASP A 303 -13.96 8.79 0.15
C ASP A 303 -15.14 8.23 -0.63
N LEU A 304 -16.24 7.91 0.06
CA LEU A 304 -17.43 7.40 -0.59
C LEU A 304 -18.04 8.45 -1.53
N THR A 305 -17.99 9.73 -1.16
CA THR A 305 -18.48 10.83 -2.01
C THR A 305 -17.66 10.96 -3.29
N ARG A 306 -16.33 10.92 -3.19
CA ARG A 306 -15.43 10.91 -4.35
C ARG A 306 -15.65 9.69 -5.23
N LYS A 307 -15.91 8.53 -4.63
CA LYS A 307 -16.25 7.31 -5.39
C LYS A 307 -17.54 7.46 -6.19
N MET A 308 -18.61 7.99 -5.58
CA MET A 308 -19.86 8.25 -6.29
C MET A 308 -19.68 9.27 -7.42
N ILE A 309 -18.85 10.30 -7.23
CA ILE A 309 -18.48 11.25 -8.29
C ILE A 309 -17.87 10.51 -9.48
N VAL A 310 -16.95 9.57 -9.24
CA VAL A 310 -16.34 8.75 -10.31
C VAL A 310 -17.39 7.89 -10.97
N ASP A 311 -18.19 7.15 -10.19
CA ASP A 311 -19.23 6.25 -10.69
C ASP A 311 -20.22 7.02 -11.60
N LEU A 312 -20.72 8.20 -11.18
CA LEU A 312 -21.62 9.02 -11.99
C LEU A 312 -20.95 9.59 -13.26
N ASN A 313 -19.68 10.00 -13.17
CA ASN A 313 -18.97 10.48 -14.35
C ASN A 313 -18.80 9.39 -15.41
N ASP A 314 -18.58 8.15 -14.97
CA ASP A 314 -18.37 7.01 -15.85
C ASP A 314 -19.70 6.46 -16.40
N ASP A 315 -20.73 6.30 -15.56
CA ASP A 315 -22.07 5.82 -15.94
C ASP A 315 -22.76 6.73 -16.96
N TYR A 316 -22.50 8.04 -16.88
CA TYR A 316 -23.12 9.06 -17.74
C TYR A 316 -22.15 9.70 -18.73
N GLU A 317 -20.95 9.14 -18.89
CA GLU A 317 -19.91 9.60 -19.84
C GLU A 317 -19.64 11.13 -19.78
N LEU A 318 -19.67 11.71 -18.58
CA LEU A 318 -19.54 13.16 -18.37
C LEU A 318 -18.12 13.68 -18.58
N LYS A 319 -17.12 12.79 -18.64
CA LYS A 319 -15.76 13.12 -19.04
C LYS A 319 -15.74 13.41 -20.54
N LYS A 320 -15.30 14.61 -20.94
CA LYS A 320 -15.11 14.94 -22.37
C LYS A 320 -14.29 13.83 -23.03
N PRO A 321 -14.69 13.30 -24.20
CA PRO A 321 -13.78 12.48 -24.98
C PRO A 321 -12.53 13.31 -25.24
N ALA A 322 -11.36 12.72 -24.96
CA ALA A 322 -10.09 13.30 -25.40
C ALA A 322 -10.25 13.61 -26.89
N THR A 323 -10.17 14.88 -27.25
CA THR A 323 -10.24 15.33 -28.64
C THR A 323 -9.23 14.51 -29.44
N ASN A 324 -9.75 13.66 -30.34
CA ASN A 324 -8.98 13.02 -31.40
C ASN A 324 -8.31 14.14 -32.23
N ASN A 325 -7.09 14.49 -31.85
CA ASN A 325 -6.22 15.30 -32.68
C ASN A 325 -5.63 14.38 -33.74
N GLY A 326 -6.12 14.56 -34.97
CA GLY A 326 -5.44 14.18 -36.19
C GLY A 326 -5.75 12.76 -36.65
N TYR A 327 -6.61 12.64 -37.66
CA TYR A 327 -6.21 12.29 -39.02
C TYR A 327 -7.46 12.35 -39.90
N ASN A 328 -7.56 13.38 -40.74
CA ASN A 328 -8.26 13.37 -42.02
C ASN A 328 -8.07 14.74 -42.71
N GLN A 329 -6.94 14.91 -43.41
CA GLN A 329 -6.88 15.19 -44.85
C GLN A 329 -5.43 15.14 -45.32
#